data_AF-A0A4R4X0M7-F1
#
_entry.id   AF-A0A4R4X0M7-F1
#
_cell.length_a   1.000
_cell.length_b   1.000
_cell.length_c   1.000
_cell.angle_alpha   90.00
_cell.angle_beta   90.00
_cell.angle_gamma   90.00
#
_symmetry.space_group_name_H-M   'P 1'
#
loop_
_entity.id
_entity.type
_entity.pdbx_description
1 polymer ?
#
loop_
_entity_poly.entity_id
_entity_poly.type
_entity_poly.pdbx_seq_one_letter_code
_entity_poly.pdbx_strand_id
1 'polypeptide(L)'
;MAVYGATGHTGRLVAAELHARGREVILAGRDKGGLKALSGELGGAPVHRAALDDPAALRRLAERAAVLIHCAGPFTHTGGPVATAAAEGGCHYVDHALEQHHTKWMFDAMSEPARRAGITMVTAMSFYGGLGDLLAGAVAAGMTGVDRVITAYAVSGWRLTTGAKSTAELLFADTRRITYTDGAQHIGYVEPRNAVFPFPPPLGPRTMIAPVPFSEVLTVPRHVPARQVEAQLTAHTFQEEQVFSSEHVDAATRAGSDFTVATQVITEDGGRAGRASGRDLWRMSALTSVEAAVRLADGDGPATPGVYAPAEAFPAEPFLRDLERLGLFTLTLPEER
;
A
#
# COMPACT_ATOMS: atom_id res chain seq x y z
N MET A 1 -2.24 12.00 -15.57
CA MET A 1 -2.26 11.48 -14.18
C MET A 1 -1.57 12.49 -13.26
N ALA A 2 -1.80 12.44 -11.95
CA ALA A 2 -1.14 13.32 -10.97
C ALA A 2 -0.49 12.51 -9.85
N VAL A 3 0.67 12.98 -9.37
CA VAL A 3 1.37 12.40 -8.22
C VAL A 3 1.45 13.45 -7.12
N TYR A 4 0.75 13.25 -6.00
CA TYR A 4 0.84 14.12 -4.83
C TYR A 4 1.88 13.59 -3.84
N GLY A 5 2.80 14.46 -3.41
CA GLY A 5 4.02 14.03 -2.73
C GLY A 5 5.15 13.67 -3.70
N ALA A 6 5.12 14.22 -4.93
CA ALA A 6 6.04 13.87 -6.00
C ALA A 6 7.53 14.09 -5.67
N THR A 7 7.84 14.99 -4.73
CA THR A 7 9.24 15.26 -4.35
C THR A 7 9.81 14.29 -3.31
N GLY A 8 8.96 13.48 -2.66
CA GLY A 8 9.38 12.42 -1.75
C GLY A 8 9.93 11.20 -2.49
N HIS A 9 10.57 10.27 -1.76
CA HIS A 9 11.23 9.11 -2.37
C HIS A 9 10.28 8.26 -3.23
N THR A 10 9.18 7.76 -2.66
CA THR A 10 8.17 6.99 -3.39
C THR A 10 7.54 7.81 -4.53
N GLY A 11 7.23 9.08 -4.29
CA GLY A 11 6.67 9.98 -5.30
C GLY A 11 7.58 10.15 -6.52
N ARG A 12 8.90 10.25 -6.33
CA ARG A 12 9.88 10.31 -7.41
C ARG A 12 9.92 9.01 -8.22
N LEU A 13 9.89 7.85 -7.56
CA LEU A 13 9.83 6.55 -8.23
C LEU A 13 8.55 6.40 -9.06
N VAL A 14 7.40 6.78 -8.51
CA VAL A 14 6.10 6.75 -9.20
C VAL A 14 6.11 7.70 -10.41
N ALA A 15 6.58 8.93 -10.24
CA ALA A 15 6.63 9.91 -11.33
C ALA A 15 7.58 9.47 -12.46
N ALA A 16 8.75 8.94 -12.12
CA ALA A 16 9.72 8.44 -13.08
C ALA A 16 9.18 7.23 -13.86
N GLU A 17 8.52 6.28 -13.17
CA GLU A 17 7.93 5.10 -13.81
C GLU A 17 6.79 5.50 -14.76
N LEU A 18 5.88 6.37 -14.35
CA LEU A 18 4.81 6.87 -15.21
C LEU A 18 5.37 7.59 -16.45
N HIS A 19 6.40 8.42 -16.27
CA HIS A 19 7.08 9.09 -17.36
C HIS A 19 7.74 8.09 -18.32
N ALA A 20 8.42 7.07 -17.79
CA ALA A 20 9.04 6.01 -18.60
C ALA A 20 8.03 5.19 -19.40
N ARG A 21 6.79 5.03 -18.89
CA ARG A 21 5.65 4.43 -19.61
C ARG A 21 4.97 5.40 -20.60
N GLY A 22 5.51 6.59 -20.80
CA GLY A 22 4.94 7.60 -21.72
C GLY A 22 3.63 8.23 -21.24
N ARG A 23 3.30 8.13 -19.95
CA ARG A 23 2.10 8.76 -19.39
C ARG A 23 2.36 10.24 -19.11
N GLU A 24 1.36 11.09 -19.33
CA GLU A 24 1.41 12.50 -18.91
C GLU A 24 1.24 12.61 -17.38
N VAL A 25 2.20 13.23 -16.70
CA VAL A 25 2.25 13.31 -15.23
C VAL A 25 2.30 14.75 -14.75
N ILE A 26 1.36 15.12 -13.88
CA ILE A 26 1.40 16.36 -13.10
C ILE A 26 2.13 16.05 -11.78
N LEU A 27 3.23 16.76 -11.54
CA LEU A 27 3.99 16.68 -10.29
C LEU A 27 3.37 17.62 -9.26
N ALA A 28 2.90 17.08 -8.14
CA ALA A 28 2.20 17.86 -7.13
C ALA A 28 2.70 17.66 -5.70
N GLY A 29 2.51 18.70 -4.89
CA GLY A 29 2.88 18.74 -3.48
C GLY A 29 3.15 20.15 -2.97
N ARG A 30 3.67 20.24 -1.75
CA ARG A 30 3.91 21.51 -1.05
C ARG A 30 5.21 22.23 -1.46
N ASP A 31 6.23 21.47 -1.86
CA ASP A 31 7.57 22.00 -2.17
C ASP A 31 7.70 22.43 -3.64
N LYS A 32 7.46 23.72 -3.89
CA LYS A 32 7.57 24.31 -5.24
C LYS A 32 8.97 24.17 -5.84
N GLY A 33 10.02 24.24 -5.03
CA GLY A 33 11.41 24.18 -5.48
C GLY A 33 11.74 22.78 -5.97
N GLY A 34 11.51 21.78 -5.13
CA GLY A 34 11.72 20.37 -5.47
C GLY A 34 10.87 19.93 -6.67
N LEU A 35 9.63 20.42 -6.79
CA LEU A 35 8.76 20.10 -7.93
C LEU A 35 9.32 20.64 -9.26
N LYS A 36 9.87 21.86 -9.27
CA LYS A 36 10.51 22.43 -10.46
C LYS A 36 11.78 21.67 -10.85
N ALA A 37 12.58 21.25 -9.87
CA ALA A 37 13.77 20.44 -10.13
C ALA A 37 13.40 19.10 -10.78
N LEU A 38 12.45 18.38 -10.17
CA LEU A 38 11.95 17.10 -10.71
C LEU A 38 11.29 17.26 -12.08
N SER A 39 10.58 18.36 -12.32
CA SER A 39 10.03 18.69 -13.65
C SER A 39 11.15 18.79 -14.69
N GLY A 40 12.27 19.45 -14.38
CA GLY A 40 13.44 19.51 -15.26
C GLY A 40 14.07 18.14 -15.53
N GLU A 41 14.14 17.27 -14.51
CA GLU A 41 14.60 15.88 -14.64
C GLU A 41 13.69 15.03 -15.55
N LEU A 42 12.38 15.30 -15.54
CA LEU A 42 11.35 14.57 -16.30
C LEU A 42 10.89 15.32 -17.56
N GLY A 43 11.79 16.05 -18.21
CA GLY A 43 11.54 16.64 -19.53
C GLY A 43 10.49 17.77 -19.55
N GLY A 44 10.28 18.45 -18.42
CA GLY A 44 9.35 19.58 -18.31
C GLY A 44 7.93 19.20 -17.87
N ALA A 45 7.76 18.08 -17.16
CA ALA A 45 6.46 17.64 -16.64
C ALA A 45 5.72 18.76 -15.86
N PRO A 46 4.41 18.98 -16.07
CA PRO A 46 3.67 20.05 -15.42
C PRO A 46 3.77 20.01 -13.88
N VAL A 47 3.95 21.18 -13.26
CA VAL A 47 4.03 21.33 -11.81
C VAL A 47 2.74 21.94 -11.26
N HIS A 48 2.24 21.40 -10.15
CA HIS A 48 1.11 21.94 -9.42
C HIS A 48 1.39 22.00 -7.92
N ARG A 49 1.64 23.20 -7.40
CA ARG A 49 1.79 23.39 -5.96
C ARG A 49 0.41 23.33 -5.30
N ALA A 50 0.25 22.42 -4.35
CA ALA A 50 -0.92 22.35 -3.48
C ALA A 50 -0.44 22.01 -2.07
N ALA A 51 -0.81 22.84 -1.11
CA ALA A 51 -0.60 22.58 0.30
C ALA A 51 -1.84 21.90 0.89
N LEU A 52 -1.69 21.17 2.00
CA LEU A 52 -2.79 20.41 2.61
C LEU A 52 -3.90 21.31 3.17
N ASP A 53 -3.56 22.55 3.53
CA ASP A 53 -4.45 23.59 4.02
C ASP A 53 -5.04 24.47 2.89
N ASP A 54 -4.82 24.10 1.63
CA ASP A 54 -5.41 24.76 0.45
C ASP A 54 -6.32 23.78 -0.32
N PRO A 55 -7.56 23.54 0.16
CA PRO A 55 -8.51 22.64 -0.48
C PRO A 55 -8.79 23.02 -1.93
N ALA A 56 -8.81 24.31 -2.25
CA ALA A 56 -9.05 24.79 -3.60
C ALA A 56 -7.90 24.41 -4.55
N ALA A 57 -6.63 24.48 -4.10
CA ALA A 57 -5.51 24.00 -4.90
C ALA A 57 -5.51 22.48 -5.06
N LEU A 58 -5.87 21.71 -4.02
CA LEU A 58 -6.00 20.26 -4.12
C LEU A 58 -7.11 19.86 -5.10
N ARG A 59 -8.27 20.51 -5.04
CA ARG A 59 -9.37 20.25 -5.98
C ARG A 59 -8.98 20.59 -7.43
N ARG A 60 -8.34 21.74 -7.67
CA ARG A 60 -7.83 22.10 -9.01
C ARG A 60 -6.77 21.12 -9.54
N LEU A 61 -6.05 20.41 -8.66
CA LEU A 61 -5.18 19.31 -9.09
C LEU A 61 -6.00 18.13 -9.57
N ALA A 62 -6.98 17.70 -8.78
CA ALA A 62 -7.84 16.57 -9.08
C ALA A 62 -8.63 16.77 -10.39
N GLU A 63 -9.18 17.97 -10.62
CA GLU A 63 -9.91 18.32 -11.86
C GLU A 63 -9.06 18.20 -13.14
N ARG A 64 -7.72 18.11 -13.03
CA ARG A 64 -6.78 18.05 -14.15
C ARG A 64 -6.19 16.66 -14.40
N ALA A 65 -6.62 15.64 -13.66
CA ALA A 65 -6.08 14.30 -13.77
C ALA A 65 -7.19 13.24 -13.76
N ALA A 66 -7.01 12.17 -14.53
CA ALA A 66 -7.88 11.00 -14.46
C ALA A 66 -7.66 10.20 -13.15
N VAL A 67 -6.41 10.12 -12.69
CA VAL A 67 -6.01 9.41 -11.47
C VAL A 67 -5.00 10.23 -10.68
N LEU A 68 -5.21 10.33 -9.37
CA LEU A 68 -4.34 10.95 -8.38
C LEU A 68 -3.70 9.86 -7.52
N ILE A 69 -2.37 9.72 -7.64
CA ILE A 69 -1.57 8.81 -6.80
C ILE A 69 -1.02 9.60 -5.62
N HIS A 70 -1.38 9.21 -4.41
CA HIS A 70 -1.04 9.90 -3.18
C HIS A 70 0.12 9.21 -2.45
N CYS A 71 1.31 9.80 -2.57
CA CYS A 71 2.56 9.28 -2.02
C CYS A 71 3.06 10.05 -0.78
N ALA A 72 2.23 10.91 -0.18
CA ALA A 72 2.63 11.82 0.90
C ALA A 72 2.13 11.34 2.27
N GLY A 73 2.81 10.37 2.88
CA GLY A 73 2.53 10.00 4.28
C GLY A 73 3.08 11.05 5.30
N PRO A 74 2.64 11.00 6.58
CA PRO A 74 1.66 10.06 7.15
C PRO A 74 0.21 10.37 6.76
N PHE A 75 -0.55 9.34 6.39
CA PHE A 75 -1.89 9.45 5.83
C PHE A 75 -2.95 9.88 6.85
N THR A 76 -2.69 9.69 8.15
CA THR A 76 -3.49 10.27 9.24
C THR A 76 -3.65 11.79 9.10
N HIS A 77 -2.68 12.49 8.50
CA HIS A 77 -2.74 13.94 8.30
C HIS A 77 -3.07 14.33 6.86
N THR A 78 -2.56 13.58 5.89
CA THR A 78 -2.63 13.94 4.48
C THR A 78 -3.79 13.29 3.74
N GLY A 79 -4.27 12.15 4.22
CA GLY A 79 -5.27 11.31 3.57
C GLY A 79 -6.60 12.02 3.40
N GLY A 80 -7.13 12.58 4.50
CA GLY A 80 -8.39 13.33 4.51
C GLY A 80 -8.49 14.40 3.42
N PRO A 81 -7.59 15.42 3.44
CA PRO A 81 -7.62 16.50 2.46
C PRO A 81 -7.46 16.03 1.01
N VAL A 82 -6.54 15.10 0.74
CA VAL A 82 -6.21 14.68 -0.64
C VAL A 82 -7.29 13.76 -1.22
N ALA A 83 -7.79 12.80 -0.44
CA ALA A 83 -8.88 11.92 -0.88
C ALA A 83 -10.18 12.71 -1.10
N THR A 84 -10.50 13.66 -0.22
CA THR A 84 -11.68 14.54 -0.39
C THR A 84 -11.58 15.34 -1.69
N ALA A 85 -10.41 15.93 -1.97
CA ALA A 85 -10.20 16.66 -3.22
C ALA A 85 -10.32 15.77 -4.47
N ALA A 86 -9.88 14.51 -4.40
CA ALA A 86 -10.05 13.56 -5.49
C ALA A 86 -11.54 13.30 -5.79
N ALA A 87 -12.36 13.07 -4.75
CA ALA A 87 -13.80 12.93 -4.90
C ALA A 87 -14.48 14.19 -5.45
N GLU A 88 -14.15 15.37 -4.91
CA GLU A 88 -14.71 16.64 -5.40
C GLU A 88 -14.30 16.98 -6.83
N GLY A 89 -13.10 16.58 -7.24
CA GLY A 89 -12.58 16.80 -8.59
C GLY A 89 -12.94 15.73 -9.61
N GLY A 90 -13.68 14.67 -9.21
CA GLY A 90 -14.00 13.56 -10.11
C GLY A 90 -12.79 12.76 -10.57
N CYS A 91 -11.77 12.66 -9.72
CA CYS A 91 -10.49 12.01 -10.00
C CYS A 91 -10.39 10.67 -9.28
N HIS A 92 -10.04 9.59 -9.97
CA HIS A 92 -9.71 8.33 -9.31
C HIS A 92 -8.55 8.52 -8.33
N TYR A 93 -8.50 7.70 -7.28
CA TYR A 93 -7.53 7.87 -6.20
C TYR A 93 -6.82 6.55 -5.90
N VAL A 94 -5.50 6.60 -5.74
CA VAL A 94 -4.68 5.49 -5.26
C VAL A 94 -3.75 6.00 -4.17
N ASP A 95 -3.67 5.34 -3.02
CA ASP A 95 -2.71 5.70 -1.97
C ASP A 95 -1.83 4.57 -1.48
N HIS A 96 -0.79 4.94 -0.75
CA HIS A 96 0.17 4.02 -0.14
C HIS A 96 -0.05 3.86 1.37
N ALA A 97 -1.28 4.06 1.86
CA ALA A 97 -1.53 4.07 3.29
C ALA A 97 -1.32 2.68 3.92
N LEU A 98 -0.76 2.67 5.13
CA LEU A 98 -0.66 1.47 5.96
C LEU A 98 -1.40 1.62 7.30
N GLU A 99 -1.81 2.85 7.62
CA GLU A 99 -2.46 3.22 8.86
C GLU A 99 -3.90 2.70 8.92
N GLN A 100 -4.22 1.94 9.96
CA GLN A 100 -5.52 1.30 10.14
C GLN A 100 -6.67 2.32 10.17
N HIS A 101 -6.56 3.40 10.95
CA HIS A 101 -7.64 4.39 11.05
C HIS A 101 -7.89 5.16 9.77
N HIS A 102 -6.83 5.48 9.01
CA HIS A 102 -6.99 6.08 7.69
C HIS A 102 -7.69 5.12 6.73
N THR A 103 -7.26 3.86 6.69
CA THR A 103 -7.88 2.82 5.85
C THR A 103 -9.36 2.63 6.22
N LYS A 104 -9.68 2.59 7.52
CA LYS A 104 -11.06 2.52 8.00
C LYS A 104 -11.86 3.76 7.59
N TRP A 105 -11.29 4.95 7.74
CA TRP A 105 -11.92 6.20 7.34
C TRP A 105 -12.19 6.26 5.83
N MET A 106 -11.26 5.78 5.00
CA MET A 106 -11.49 5.65 3.56
C MET A 106 -12.74 4.79 3.27
N PHE A 107 -12.86 3.62 3.88
CA PHE A 107 -14.03 2.77 3.68
C PHE A 107 -15.32 3.39 4.23
N ASP A 108 -15.30 3.95 5.44
CA ASP A 108 -16.51 4.43 6.12
C ASP A 108 -17.00 5.78 5.57
N ALA A 109 -16.08 6.71 5.31
CA ALA A 109 -16.41 8.10 4.98
C ALA A 109 -16.31 8.43 3.50
N MET A 110 -15.45 7.75 2.73
CA MET A 110 -15.21 8.08 1.32
C MET A 110 -15.97 7.20 0.33
N SER A 111 -16.56 6.08 0.76
CA SER A 111 -17.36 5.19 -0.11
C SER A 111 -18.48 5.93 -0.85
N GLU A 112 -19.28 6.69 -0.12
CA GLU A 112 -20.43 7.40 -0.67
C GLU A 112 -20.02 8.64 -1.51
N PRO A 113 -19.07 9.50 -1.06
CA PRO A 113 -18.47 10.52 -1.93
C PRO A 113 -17.92 9.96 -3.25
N ALA A 114 -17.18 8.85 -3.22
CA ALA A 114 -16.64 8.20 -4.41
C ALA A 114 -17.76 7.74 -5.36
N ARG A 115 -18.83 7.14 -4.81
CA ARG A 115 -20.02 6.73 -5.58
C ARG A 115 -20.69 7.90 -6.29
N ARG A 116 -20.94 8.99 -5.57
CA ARG A 116 -21.56 10.20 -6.16
C ARG A 116 -20.71 10.85 -7.23
N ALA A 117 -19.39 10.85 -7.05
CA ALA A 117 -18.45 11.40 -8.02
C ALA A 117 -18.21 10.46 -9.23
N GLY A 118 -18.70 9.23 -9.18
CA GLY A 118 -18.50 8.25 -10.26
C GLY A 118 -17.07 7.73 -10.34
N ILE A 119 -16.31 7.74 -9.24
CA ILE A 119 -14.89 7.36 -9.22
C ILE A 119 -14.63 6.11 -8.40
N THR A 120 -13.56 5.41 -8.76
CA THR A 120 -12.88 4.41 -7.94
C THR A 120 -11.77 5.03 -7.09
N MET A 121 -11.72 4.65 -5.83
CA MET A 121 -10.61 4.92 -4.91
C MET A 121 -10.05 3.60 -4.40
N VAL A 122 -8.73 3.39 -4.48
CA VAL A 122 -8.05 2.20 -3.96
C VAL A 122 -7.07 2.63 -2.88
N THR A 123 -7.27 2.13 -1.66
CA THR A 123 -6.38 2.46 -0.52
C THR A 123 -5.41 1.31 -0.25
N ALA A 124 -4.30 1.64 0.40
CA ALA A 124 -3.26 0.69 0.80
C ALA A 124 -2.56 -0.03 -0.37
N MET A 125 -2.42 0.63 -1.52
CA MET A 125 -1.79 0.07 -2.72
C MET A 125 -0.25 0.18 -2.67
N SER A 126 0.37 -0.43 -1.66
CA SER A 126 1.83 -0.36 -1.40
C SER A 126 2.44 -1.73 -1.04
N PHE A 127 3.73 -1.75 -0.65
CA PHE A 127 4.37 -2.96 -0.11
C PHE A 127 3.68 -3.50 1.15
N TYR A 128 3.50 -2.66 2.17
CA TYR A 128 2.70 -2.99 3.35
C TYR A 128 1.22 -2.73 3.06
N GLY A 129 0.33 -3.61 3.51
CA GLY A 129 -1.07 -3.59 3.07
C GLY A 129 -1.21 -4.23 1.69
N GLY A 130 -0.78 -3.55 0.64
CA GLY A 130 -1.12 -3.87 -0.76
C GLY A 130 -0.69 -5.25 -1.24
N LEU A 131 0.59 -5.57 -1.10
CA LEU A 131 1.09 -6.91 -1.47
C LEU A 131 0.57 -7.99 -0.53
N GLY A 132 0.40 -7.68 0.75
CA GLY A 132 -0.18 -8.61 1.72
C GLY A 132 -1.61 -9.00 1.34
N ASP A 133 -2.41 -7.99 1.00
CA ASP A 133 -3.79 -8.08 0.57
C ASP A 133 -3.95 -8.85 -0.74
N LEU A 134 -3.17 -8.48 -1.78
CA LEU A 134 -3.14 -9.20 -3.05
C LEU A 134 -2.71 -10.65 -2.85
N LEU A 135 -1.68 -10.91 -2.05
CA LEU A 135 -1.23 -12.28 -1.80
C LEU A 135 -2.27 -13.08 -1.03
N ALA A 136 -2.99 -12.47 -0.08
CA ALA A 136 -4.10 -13.10 0.62
C ALA A 136 -5.24 -13.47 -0.33
N GLY A 137 -5.65 -12.56 -1.22
CA GLY A 137 -6.68 -12.82 -2.22
C GLY A 137 -6.30 -13.95 -3.17
N ALA A 138 -5.05 -13.98 -3.64
CA ALA A 138 -4.56 -15.04 -4.53
C ALA A 138 -4.48 -16.40 -3.82
N VAL A 139 -3.96 -16.47 -2.59
CA VAL A 139 -3.84 -17.74 -1.85
C VAL A 139 -5.21 -18.27 -1.42
N ALA A 140 -6.14 -17.39 -1.06
CA ALA A 140 -7.50 -17.75 -0.63
C ALA A 140 -8.45 -18.05 -1.80
N ALA A 141 -8.02 -17.92 -3.06
CA ALA A 141 -8.86 -18.09 -4.23
C ALA A 141 -9.59 -19.45 -4.23
N GLY A 142 -10.92 -19.39 -4.33
CA GLY A 142 -11.79 -20.57 -4.32
C GLY A 142 -11.90 -21.29 -2.96
N MET A 143 -11.30 -20.77 -1.89
CA MET A 143 -11.43 -21.35 -0.55
C MET A 143 -12.72 -20.88 0.13
N THR A 144 -13.35 -21.77 0.88
CA THR A 144 -14.50 -21.48 1.76
C THR A 144 -14.15 -21.88 3.19
N GLY A 145 -14.86 -21.30 4.18
CA GLY A 145 -14.60 -21.65 5.59
C GLY A 145 -13.21 -21.22 6.06
N VAL A 146 -12.76 -20.03 5.66
CA VAL A 146 -11.45 -19.50 6.06
C VAL A 146 -11.51 -19.08 7.53
N ASP A 147 -10.79 -19.80 8.38
CA ASP A 147 -10.68 -19.46 9.80
C ASP A 147 -9.73 -18.31 10.01
N ARG A 148 -8.55 -18.35 9.37
CA ARG A 148 -7.51 -17.37 9.61
C ARG A 148 -6.67 -17.09 8.39
N VAL A 149 -6.40 -15.80 8.17
CA VAL A 149 -5.37 -15.31 7.24
C VAL A 149 -4.25 -14.67 8.05
N ILE A 150 -3.01 -15.12 7.84
CA ILE A 150 -1.81 -14.49 8.40
C ILE A 150 -0.94 -14.01 7.25
N THR A 151 -0.66 -12.71 7.21
CA THR A 151 0.33 -12.12 6.30
C THR A 151 1.58 -11.76 7.09
N ALA A 152 2.70 -12.34 6.71
CA ALA A 152 3.98 -12.21 7.39
C ALA A 152 5.02 -11.53 6.49
N TYR A 153 5.60 -10.45 7.00
CA TYR A 153 6.64 -9.67 6.35
C TYR A 153 8.00 -9.97 6.96
N ALA A 154 8.96 -10.38 6.12
CA ALA A 154 10.37 -10.42 6.45
C ALA A 154 11.09 -9.40 5.58
N VAL A 155 11.75 -8.41 6.20
CA VAL A 155 12.49 -7.35 5.50
C VAL A 155 13.85 -7.19 6.13
N SER A 156 14.88 -7.14 5.28
CA SER A 156 16.26 -6.81 5.66
C SER A 156 16.82 -5.66 4.82
N GLY A 157 17.78 -4.92 5.36
CA GLY A 157 18.34 -3.77 4.66
C GLY A 157 17.36 -2.61 4.54
N TRP A 158 16.36 -2.52 5.41
CA TRP A 158 15.36 -1.45 5.34
C TRP A 158 16.00 -0.11 5.70
N ARG A 159 15.78 0.89 4.85
CA ARG A 159 16.22 2.27 5.07
C ARG A 159 15.00 3.19 5.01
N LEU A 160 14.59 3.74 6.15
CA LEU A 160 13.40 4.58 6.25
C LEU A 160 13.63 5.97 5.64
N THR A 161 12.60 6.48 4.97
CA THR A 161 12.51 7.91 4.62
C THR A 161 11.98 8.69 5.82
N THR A 162 12.12 10.02 5.83
CA THR A 162 11.52 10.88 6.87
C THR A 162 10.00 10.61 7.03
N GLY A 163 9.27 10.52 5.93
CA GLY A 163 7.82 10.25 5.97
C GLY A 163 7.48 8.85 6.52
N ALA A 164 8.27 7.84 6.15
CA ALA A 164 8.07 6.48 6.64
C ALA A 164 8.40 6.33 8.13
N LYS A 165 9.44 7.04 8.62
CA LYS A 165 9.75 7.11 10.05
C LYS A 165 8.62 7.77 10.83
N SER A 166 8.14 8.94 10.40
CA SER A 166 7.00 9.60 11.06
C SER A 166 5.73 8.74 11.03
N THR A 167 5.53 7.97 9.96
CA THR A 167 4.42 7.02 9.87
C THR A 167 4.57 5.90 10.89
N ALA A 168 5.76 5.28 10.99
CA ALA A 168 6.05 4.23 11.96
C ALA A 168 5.89 4.74 13.40
N GLU A 169 6.38 5.93 13.72
CA GLU A 169 6.22 6.56 15.05
C GLU A 169 4.75 6.67 15.45
N LEU A 170 3.89 7.17 14.55
CA LEU A 170 2.45 7.26 14.80
C LEU A 170 1.80 5.88 14.94
N LEU A 171 2.16 4.95 14.06
CA LEU A 171 1.58 3.61 14.00
C LEU A 171 1.86 2.81 15.28
N PHE A 172 3.10 2.87 15.79
CA PHE A 172 3.50 2.13 16.99
C PHE A 172 3.11 2.83 18.28
N ALA A 173 2.94 4.16 18.26
CA ALA A 173 2.40 4.91 19.39
C ALA A 173 0.87 4.73 19.56
N ASP A 174 0.16 4.31 18.50
CA ASP A 174 -1.28 4.13 18.58
C ASP A 174 -1.68 2.95 19.48
N THR A 175 -2.49 3.28 20.48
CA THR A 175 -3.02 2.35 21.48
C THR A 175 -4.45 1.91 21.18
N ARG A 176 -5.16 2.59 20.26
CA ARG A 176 -6.49 2.19 19.79
C ARG A 176 -6.35 1.43 18.49
N ARG A 177 -5.90 0.20 18.54
CA ARG A 177 -5.67 -0.61 17.34
C ARG A 177 -6.97 -1.24 16.85
N ILE A 178 -7.01 -1.52 15.56
CA ILE A 178 -8.08 -2.28 14.92
C ILE A 178 -7.60 -3.72 14.74
N THR A 179 -8.39 -4.69 15.19
CA THR A 179 -8.19 -6.12 14.92
C THR A 179 -9.41 -6.69 14.22
N TYR A 180 -9.24 -7.86 13.59
CA TYR A 180 -10.33 -8.57 12.95
C TYR A 180 -10.37 -10.01 13.48
N THR A 181 -11.37 -10.32 14.30
CA THR A 181 -11.55 -11.61 14.98
C THR A 181 -13.03 -11.95 15.06
N ASP A 182 -13.35 -13.23 14.97
CA ASP A 182 -14.73 -13.74 14.93
C ASP A 182 -15.60 -13.11 13.83
N GLY A 183 -14.97 -12.79 12.68
CA GLY A 183 -15.64 -12.19 11.54
C GLY A 183 -16.04 -10.72 11.75
N ALA A 184 -15.47 -10.03 12.74
CA ALA A 184 -15.79 -8.65 13.07
C ALA A 184 -14.56 -7.82 13.39
N GLN A 185 -14.66 -6.51 13.13
CA GLN A 185 -13.66 -5.52 13.56
C GLN A 185 -13.82 -5.22 15.06
N HIS A 186 -12.71 -5.16 15.79
CA HIS A 186 -12.66 -4.72 17.19
C HIS A 186 -11.68 -3.57 17.32
N ILE A 187 -12.03 -2.57 18.14
CA ILE A 187 -11.18 -1.40 18.38
C ILE A 187 -10.82 -1.37 19.86
N GLY A 188 -9.52 -1.37 20.16
CA GLY A 188 -9.07 -1.33 21.54
C GLY A 188 -7.56 -1.48 21.68
N TYR A 189 -7.13 -1.63 22.93
CA TYR A 189 -5.73 -1.93 23.22
C TYR A 189 -5.42 -3.38 22.80
N VAL A 190 -4.27 -3.54 22.17
CA VAL A 190 -3.75 -4.85 21.77
C VAL A 190 -2.29 -4.92 22.17
N GLU A 191 -1.98 -5.81 23.09
CA GLU A 191 -0.62 -6.08 23.51
C GLU A 191 0.14 -6.79 22.38
N PRO A 192 1.25 -6.22 21.86
CA PRO A 192 2.10 -6.93 20.92
C PRO A 192 2.70 -8.17 21.58
N ARG A 193 2.73 -9.29 20.86
CA ARG A 193 3.38 -10.53 21.29
C ARG A 193 4.43 -10.96 20.28
N ASN A 194 5.34 -11.80 20.75
CA ASN A 194 6.20 -12.56 19.85
C ASN A 194 5.45 -13.77 19.32
N ALA A 195 5.47 -13.95 18.00
CA ALA A 195 5.03 -15.17 17.32
C ALA A 195 6.21 -15.79 16.56
N VAL A 196 6.05 -17.03 16.08
CA VAL A 196 6.99 -17.66 15.16
C VAL A 196 6.26 -17.93 13.86
N PHE A 197 6.77 -17.39 12.75
CA PHE A 197 6.24 -17.68 11.43
C PHE A 197 7.22 -18.59 10.67
N PRO A 198 6.75 -19.73 10.13
CA PRO A 198 7.60 -20.70 9.43
C PRO A 198 7.75 -20.30 7.96
N PHE A 199 8.60 -19.29 7.67
CA PHE A 199 8.93 -19.00 6.27
C PHE A 199 9.60 -20.21 5.61
N PRO A 200 9.35 -20.46 4.31
CA PRO A 200 10.07 -21.52 3.59
C PRO A 200 11.57 -21.19 3.48
N PRO A 201 12.42 -22.19 3.17
CA PRO A 201 13.82 -21.95 2.85
C PRO A 201 13.99 -20.89 1.75
N PRO A 202 15.05 -20.06 1.81
CA PRO A 202 16.16 -20.12 2.76
C PRO A 202 15.92 -19.38 4.10
N LEU A 203 14.81 -18.65 4.27
CA LEU A 203 14.60 -17.85 5.48
C LEU A 203 14.41 -18.71 6.73
N GLY A 204 13.61 -19.78 6.61
CA GLY A 204 13.25 -20.63 7.74
C GLY A 204 12.38 -19.90 8.80
N PRO A 205 12.11 -20.55 9.93
CA PRO A 205 11.31 -19.95 11.00
C PRO A 205 11.90 -18.64 11.52
N ARG A 206 11.05 -17.62 11.70
CA ARG A 206 11.45 -16.30 12.23
C ARG A 206 10.55 -15.85 13.37
N THR A 207 11.15 -15.17 14.34
CA THR A 207 10.42 -14.44 15.38
C THR A 207 9.76 -13.20 14.80
N MET A 208 8.48 -13.05 15.08
CA MET A 208 7.61 -12.01 14.54
C MET A 208 7.04 -11.16 15.66
N ILE A 209 6.84 -9.88 15.37
CA ILE A 209 5.97 -9.00 16.14
C ILE A 209 4.54 -9.23 15.62
N ALA A 210 3.59 -9.51 16.52
CA ALA A 210 2.21 -9.83 16.15
C ALA A 210 1.17 -9.30 17.17
N PRO A 211 0.00 -8.80 16.71
CA PRO A 211 -0.20 -8.26 15.37
C PRO A 211 0.62 -6.98 15.20
N VAL A 212 1.07 -6.72 13.98
CA VAL A 212 1.52 -5.38 13.57
C VAL A 212 0.30 -4.60 13.09
N PRO A 213 0.14 -3.34 13.49
CA PRO A 213 -1.07 -2.56 13.17
C PRO A 213 -1.08 -2.05 11.71
N PHE A 214 -1.03 -2.97 10.75
CA PHE A 214 -1.17 -2.67 9.32
C PHE A 214 -2.62 -2.82 8.84
N SER A 215 -2.88 -2.41 7.59
CA SER A 215 -4.21 -2.24 7.00
C SER A 215 -4.91 -3.55 6.59
N GLU A 216 -4.22 -4.69 6.57
CA GLU A 216 -4.75 -5.99 6.12
C GLU A 216 -5.98 -6.43 6.92
N VAL A 217 -6.05 -6.10 8.22
CA VAL A 217 -7.22 -6.37 9.08
C VAL A 217 -8.49 -5.65 8.62
N LEU A 218 -8.36 -4.66 7.74
CA LEU A 218 -9.47 -3.92 7.13
C LEU A 218 -9.64 -4.25 5.65
N THR A 219 -8.56 -4.52 4.92
CA THR A 219 -8.61 -4.75 3.48
C THR A 219 -8.94 -6.21 3.13
N VAL A 220 -8.30 -7.19 3.77
CA VAL A 220 -8.46 -8.62 3.46
C VAL A 220 -9.89 -9.11 3.68
N PRO A 221 -10.59 -8.76 4.78
CA PRO A 221 -11.98 -9.19 4.98
C PRO A 221 -12.97 -8.72 3.92
N ARG A 222 -12.59 -7.77 3.05
CA ARG A 222 -13.47 -7.27 1.98
C ARG A 222 -13.58 -8.22 0.79
N HIS A 223 -12.60 -9.11 0.62
CA HIS A 223 -12.55 -10.05 -0.51
C HIS A 223 -12.25 -11.49 -0.09
N VAL A 224 -11.79 -11.72 1.15
CA VAL A 224 -11.66 -13.05 1.75
C VAL A 224 -12.62 -13.17 2.94
N PRO A 225 -13.57 -14.14 2.94
CA PRO A 225 -14.50 -14.36 4.04
C PRO A 225 -13.83 -15.09 5.21
N ALA A 226 -12.81 -14.46 5.80
CA ALA A 226 -12.06 -14.99 6.94
C ALA A 226 -12.78 -14.73 8.27
N ARG A 227 -12.57 -15.59 9.28
CA ARG A 227 -12.95 -15.28 10.68
C ARG A 227 -11.90 -14.41 11.38
N GLN A 228 -10.63 -14.55 11.03
CA GLN A 228 -9.53 -13.81 11.62
C GLN A 228 -8.51 -13.36 10.57
N VAL A 229 -7.98 -12.14 10.71
CA VAL A 229 -6.88 -11.62 9.91
C VAL A 229 -5.80 -11.06 10.82
N GLU A 230 -4.54 -11.37 10.55
CA GLU A 230 -3.38 -10.86 11.28
C GLU A 230 -2.23 -10.52 10.33
N ALA A 231 -1.64 -9.33 10.51
CA ALA A 231 -0.38 -8.96 9.89
C ALA A 231 0.77 -9.12 10.89
N GLN A 232 1.93 -9.56 10.42
CA GLN A 232 3.13 -9.80 11.22
C GLN A 232 4.37 -9.22 10.53
N LEU A 233 5.35 -8.75 11.30
CA LEU A 233 6.65 -8.29 10.80
C LEU A 233 7.78 -8.93 11.60
N THR A 234 8.84 -9.37 10.94
CA THR A 234 9.99 -9.97 11.62
C THR A 234 10.57 -9.01 12.66
N ALA A 235 10.79 -9.49 13.89
CA ALA A 235 11.38 -8.68 14.95
C ALA A 235 12.78 -8.14 14.56
N HIS A 236 13.52 -8.90 13.75
CA HIS A 236 14.81 -8.49 13.19
C HIS A 236 14.75 -7.18 12.39
N THR A 237 13.63 -6.89 11.73
CA THR A 237 13.50 -5.68 10.87
C THR A 237 13.75 -4.40 11.65
N PHE A 238 13.45 -4.35 12.95
CA PHE A 238 13.71 -3.16 13.78
C PHE A 238 15.00 -3.24 14.61
N GLN A 239 15.69 -4.38 14.58
CA GLN A 239 16.97 -4.57 15.28
C GLN A 239 18.16 -4.08 14.45
N GLU A 240 17.97 -3.87 13.15
CA GLU A 240 19.01 -3.34 12.28
C GLU A 240 19.32 -1.87 12.60
N GLU A 241 20.60 -1.58 12.84
CA GLU A 241 21.11 -0.29 13.36
C GLU A 241 20.68 0.93 12.54
N GLN A 242 20.46 0.76 11.24
CA GLN A 242 20.22 1.86 10.30
C GLN A 242 18.74 2.13 10.01
N VAL A 243 17.81 1.38 10.58
CA VAL A 243 16.38 1.49 10.20
C VAL A 243 15.85 2.89 10.50
N PHE A 244 16.04 3.39 11.73
CA PHE A 244 15.51 4.67 12.20
C PHE A 244 16.47 5.87 12.08
N SER A 245 17.64 5.67 11.45
CA SER A 245 18.70 6.69 11.29
C SER A 245 19.10 6.92 9.82
N SER A 246 18.33 6.38 8.87
CA SER A 246 18.63 6.38 7.43
C SER A 246 17.81 7.38 6.60
N GLU A 247 17.21 8.39 7.23
CA GLU A 247 16.36 9.38 6.55
C GLU A 247 17.09 10.12 5.42
N HIS A 248 18.42 10.24 5.52
CA HIS A 248 19.26 11.02 4.62
C HIS A 248 20.17 10.20 3.70
N VAL A 249 19.96 8.87 3.60
CA VAL A 249 20.70 8.05 2.62
C VAL A 249 20.18 8.26 1.19
N ASP A 250 21.08 8.09 0.21
CA ASP A 250 20.74 8.19 -1.21
C ASP A 250 19.79 7.09 -1.69
N ALA A 251 19.23 7.27 -2.89
CA ALA A 251 18.24 6.35 -3.46
C ALA A 251 18.81 4.97 -3.79
N ALA A 252 20.08 4.87 -4.19
CA ALA A 252 20.70 3.59 -4.56
C ALA A 252 20.94 2.72 -3.31
N THR A 253 21.42 3.33 -2.23
CA THR A 253 21.53 2.70 -0.91
C THR A 253 20.17 2.25 -0.41
N ARG A 254 19.14 3.09 -0.59
CA ARG A 254 17.76 2.79 -0.16
C ARG A 254 17.11 1.64 -0.94
N ALA A 255 17.49 1.45 -2.20
CA ALA A 255 17.05 0.33 -3.04
C ALA A 255 17.58 -1.04 -2.58
N GLY A 256 18.64 -1.06 -1.75
CA GLY A 256 19.30 -2.27 -1.26
C GLY A 256 18.56 -3.07 -0.19
N SER A 257 17.22 -3.08 -0.22
CA SER A 257 16.40 -3.91 0.68
C SER A 257 16.08 -5.26 0.05
N ASP A 258 16.05 -6.31 0.86
CA ASP A 258 15.52 -7.63 0.50
C ASP A 258 14.23 -7.86 1.27
N PHE A 259 13.27 -8.55 0.65
CA PHE A 259 12.02 -8.89 1.31
C PHE A 259 11.52 -10.28 0.96
N THR A 260 10.74 -10.84 1.88
CA THR A 260 9.81 -11.94 1.63
C THR A 260 8.51 -11.63 2.33
N VAL A 261 7.41 -11.62 1.57
CA VAL A 261 6.05 -11.57 2.10
C VAL A 261 5.45 -12.95 1.91
N ALA A 262 4.91 -13.54 2.97
CA ALA A 262 4.27 -14.84 2.93
C ALA A 262 2.88 -14.74 3.54
N THR A 263 1.91 -15.40 2.91
CA THR A 263 0.54 -15.48 3.43
C THR A 263 0.18 -16.93 3.68
N GLN A 264 -0.40 -17.22 4.86
CA GLN A 264 -1.02 -18.48 5.20
C GLN A 264 -2.52 -18.29 5.35
N VAL A 265 -3.30 -19.10 4.65
CA VAL A 265 -4.76 -19.18 4.74
C VAL A 265 -5.09 -20.53 5.36
N ILE A 266 -5.79 -20.52 6.48
CA ILE A 266 -6.08 -21.70 7.31
C ILE A 266 -7.60 -21.90 7.34
N THR A 267 -8.03 -23.14 7.15
CA THR A 267 -9.39 -23.65 7.30
C THR A 267 -9.39 -24.85 8.26
N GLU A 268 -10.57 -25.34 8.64
CA GLU A 268 -10.71 -26.54 9.46
C GLU A 268 -10.07 -27.78 8.79
N ASP A 269 -10.19 -27.89 7.46
CA ASP A 269 -9.76 -29.04 6.66
C ASP A 269 -8.30 -28.96 6.16
N GLY A 270 -7.58 -27.86 6.43
CA GLY A 270 -6.20 -27.69 5.99
C GLY A 270 -5.81 -26.23 5.73
N GLY A 271 -4.66 -26.00 5.10
CA GLY A 271 -4.20 -24.65 4.80
C GLY A 271 -3.48 -24.54 3.47
N ARG A 272 -3.46 -23.32 2.93
CA ARG A 272 -2.68 -22.93 1.75
C ARG A 272 -1.71 -21.83 2.12
N ALA A 273 -0.58 -21.80 1.43
CA ALA A 273 0.40 -20.74 1.61
C ALA A 273 0.95 -20.28 0.27
N GLY A 274 1.22 -18.98 0.18
CA GLY A 274 1.92 -18.37 -0.95
C GLY A 274 2.94 -17.35 -0.46
N ARG A 275 3.86 -16.96 -1.33
CA ARG A 275 4.87 -15.95 -1.03
C ARG A 275 5.31 -15.15 -2.25
N ALA A 276 5.78 -13.94 -1.98
CA ALA A 276 6.54 -13.12 -2.91
C ALA A 276 7.90 -12.77 -2.28
N SER A 277 9.00 -13.06 -2.98
CA SER A 277 10.37 -12.76 -2.53
C SER A 277 11.08 -11.91 -3.56
N GLY A 278 11.65 -10.79 -3.14
CA GLY A 278 12.23 -9.80 -4.05
C GLY A 278 13.17 -8.83 -3.36
N ARG A 279 13.52 -7.79 -4.11
CA ARG A 279 14.41 -6.70 -3.67
C ARG A 279 13.76 -5.36 -3.94
N ASP A 280 14.24 -4.34 -3.26
CA ASP A 280 13.79 -2.96 -3.40
C ASP A 280 12.28 -2.79 -3.12
N LEU A 281 11.92 -2.82 -1.84
CA LEU A 281 10.53 -2.62 -1.40
C LEU A 281 9.95 -1.26 -1.82
N TRP A 282 10.80 -0.26 -2.09
CA TRP A 282 10.37 1.07 -2.52
C TRP A 282 9.96 1.07 -3.98
N ARG A 283 10.78 0.46 -4.86
CA ARG A 283 10.42 0.25 -6.26
C ARG A 283 9.18 -0.62 -6.37
N MET A 284 9.12 -1.70 -5.60
CA MET A 284 7.92 -2.53 -5.50
C MET A 284 6.70 -1.65 -5.15
N SER A 285 6.78 -0.83 -4.10
CA SER A 285 5.65 -0.01 -3.65
C SER A 285 5.18 0.94 -4.75
N ALA A 286 6.14 1.61 -5.39
CA ALA A 286 5.87 2.54 -6.48
C ALA A 286 5.17 1.84 -7.65
N LEU A 287 5.73 0.75 -8.16
CA LEU A 287 5.20 0.05 -9.33
C LEU A 287 3.82 -0.57 -9.05
N THR A 288 3.57 -1.02 -7.82
CA THR A 288 2.26 -1.53 -7.39
C THR A 288 1.17 -0.45 -7.55
N SER A 289 1.43 0.77 -7.06
CA SER A 289 0.50 1.89 -7.21
C SER A 289 0.39 2.40 -8.66
N VAL A 290 1.49 2.39 -9.42
CA VAL A 290 1.49 2.79 -10.82
C VAL A 290 0.64 1.84 -11.66
N GLU A 291 0.79 0.54 -11.44
CA GLU A 291 0.02 -0.48 -12.16
C GLU A 291 -1.48 -0.34 -11.89
N ALA A 292 -1.87 -0.16 -10.62
CA ALA A 292 -3.26 0.13 -10.27
C ALA A 292 -3.78 1.40 -10.93
N ALA A 293 -3.00 2.48 -10.88
CA ALA A 293 -3.39 3.77 -11.44
C ALA A 293 -3.49 3.74 -12.98
N VAL A 294 -2.62 2.98 -13.66
CA VAL A 294 -2.68 2.78 -15.10
C VAL A 294 -3.95 2.03 -15.49
N ARG A 295 -4.30 0.94 -14.80
CA ARG A 295 -5.56 0.21 -15.04
C ARG A 295 -6.78 1.09 -14.86
N LEU A 296 -6.83 1.88 -13.79
CA LEU A 296 -7.93 2.83 -13.58
C LEU A 296 -8.01 3.87 -14.71
N ALA A 297 -6.87 4.39 -15.17
CA ALA A 297 -6.83 5.35 -16.27
C ALA A 297 -7.28 4.75 -17.61
N ASP A 298 -7.01 3.46 -17.83
CA ASP A 298 -7.35 2.73 -19.06
C ASP A 298 -8.76 2.12 -19.02
N GLY A 299 -9.48 2.23 -17.89
CA GLY A 299 -10.85 1.73 -17.71
C GLY A 299 -10.95 0.29 -17.19
N ASP A 300 -9.82 -0.32 -16.82
CA ASP A 300 -9.71 -1.68 -16.26
C ASP A 300 -9.89 -1.72 -14.72
N GLY A 301 -10.70 -0.80 -14.20
CA GLY A 301 -11.07 -0.74 -12.79
C GLY A 301 -12.33 -1.52 -12.44
N PRO A 302 -12.76 -1.49 -11.17
CA PRO A 302 -14.06 -2.01 -10.74
C PRO A 302 -15.22 -1.44 -11.56
N ALA A 303 -16.20 -2.28 -11.87
CA ALA A 303 -17.37 -1.90 -12.67
C ALA A 303 -18.28 -0.87 -11.96
N THR A 304 -18.15 -0.72 -10.64
CA THR A 304 -18.94 0.22 -9.85
C THR A 304 -18.01 1.20 -9.14
N PRO A 305 -18.37 2.49 -9.09
CA PRO A 305 -17.67 3.48 -8.27
C PRO A 305 -17.70 3.13 -6.77
N GLY A 306 -16.68 3.57 -6.03
CA GLY A 306 -16.56 3.30 -4.60
C GLY A 306 -15.12 3.28 -4.09
N VAL A 307 -14.95 2.81 -2.86
CA VAL A 307 -13.64 2.63 -2.22
C VAL A 307 -13.38 1.13 -2.09
N TYR A 308 -12.18 0.71 -2.50
CA TYR A 308 -11.81 -0.70 -2.65
C TYR A 308 -10.51 -1.03 -1.95
N ALA A 309 -10.43 -2.24 -1.41
CA ALA A 309 -9.17 -2.91 -1.10
C ALA A 309 -8.44 -3.34 -2.39
N PRO A 310 -7.11 -3.55 -2.37
CA PRO A 310 -6.32 -3.95 -3.52
C PRO A 310 -6.88 -5.16 -4.31
N ALA A 311 -7.10 -6.30 -3.66
CA ALA A 311 -7.64 -7.52 -4.29
C ALA A 311 -9.17 -7.50 -4.45
N GLU A 312 -9.87 -6.54 -3.83
CA GLU A 312 -11.27 -6.23 -4.16
C GLU A 312 -11.35 -5.42 -5.46
N ALA A 313 -10.37 -4.56 -5.73
CA ALA A 313 -10.30 -3.71 -6.90
C ALA A 313 -9.82 -4.46 -8.16
N PHE A 314 -8.83 -5.33 -8.00
CA PHE A 314 -8.16 -6.01 -9.10
C PHE A 314 -8.02 -7.51 -8.86
N PRO A 315 -8.11 -8.36 -9.91
CA PRO A 315 -7.84 -9.79 -9.79
C PRO A 315 -6.44 -10.05 -9.24
N ALA A 316 -6.38 -10.65 -8.05
CA ALA A 316 -5.19 -10.74 -7.24
C ALA A 316 -4.01 -11.46 -7.93
N GLU A 317 -4.22 -12.70 -8.40
CA GLU A 317 -3.16 -13.46 -9.06
C GLU A 317 -2.68 -12.79 -10.36
N PRO A 318 -3.55 -12.42 -11.32
CA PRO A 318 -3.10 -11.71 -12.52
C PRO A 318 -2.30 -10.45 -12.19
N PHE A 319 -2.75 -9.64 -11.23
CA PHE A 319 -2.03 -8.44 -10.81
C PHE A 319 -0.63 -8.78 -10.27
N LEU A 320 -0.51 -9.78 -9.40
CA LEU A 320 0.79 -10.20 -8.86
C LEU A 320 1.72 -10.77 -9.93
N ARG A 321 1.18 -11.53 -10.90
CA ARG A 321 1.96 -12.05 -12.04
C ARG A 321 2.46 -10.93 -12.93
N ASP A 322 1.71 -9.85 -13.08
CA ASP A 322 2.13 -8.69 -13.86
C ASP A 322 3.28 -7.96 -13.15
N LEU A 323 3.20 -7.79 -11.83
CA LEU A 323 4.30 -7.26 -11.02
C LEU A 323 5.55 -8.16 -11.05
N GLU A 324 5.38 -9.48 -11.01
CA GLU A 324 6.47 -10.45 -11.18
C GLU A 324 7.17 -10.29 -12.54
N ARG A 325 6.41 -10.10 -13.64
CA ARG A 325 6.98 -9.85 -14.98
C ARG A 325 7.76 -8.53 -15.08
N LEU A 326 7.49 -7.56 -14.21
CA LEU A 326 8.29 -6.33 -14.07
C LEU A 326 9.59 -6.52 -13.27
N GLY A 327 9.91 -7.77 -12.90
CA GLY A 327 11.14 -8.15 -12.20
C GLY A 327 11.17 -7.71 -10.73
N LEU A 328 10.01 -7.51 -10.11
CA LEU A 328 9.93 -7.01 -8.72
C LEU A 328 10.18 -8.09 -7.68
N PHE A 329 9.73 -9.31 -7.95
CA PHE A 329 9.83 -10.45 -7.06
C PHE A 329 9.60 -11.75 -7.84
N THR A 330 9.93 -12.87 -7.22
CA THR A 330 9.45 -14.19 -7.62
C THR A 330 8.22 -14.54 -6.78
N LEU A 331 7.16 -14.99 -7.45
CA LEU A 331 5.89 -15.37 -6.84
C LEU A 331 5.76 -16.89 -6.78
N THR A 332 5.38 -17.39 -5.60
CA THR A 332 5.00 -18.79 -5.40
C THR A 332 3.59 -18.83 -4.84
N LEU A 333 2.66 -19.42 -5.58
CA LEU A 333 1.29 -19.66 -5.16
C LEU A 333 1.05 -21.17 -5.01
N PRO A 334 0.01 -21.59 -4.27
CA PRO A 334 -0.42 -23.00 -4.25
C PRO A 334 -0.73 -23.48 -5.67
N GLU A 335 -0.40 -24.73 -6.00
CA GLU A 335 -0.83 -25.35 -7.25
C GLU A 335 -2.37 -25.44 -7.30
N GLU A 336 -2.97 -25.08 -8.45
CA GLU A 336 -4.38 -25.36 -8.71
C GLU A 336 -4.57 -26.89 -8.68
N ARG A 337 -5.46 -27.38 -7.81
CA ARG A 337 -5.84 -28.80 -7.75
C ARG A 337 -7.04 -29.06 -8.64
#